data_AF-A0AAD4EQJ7-F1
#
_entry.id   AF-A0AAD4EQJ7-F1
#
_cell.length_a   1.000
_cell.length_b   1.000
_cell.length_c   1.000
_cell.angle_alpha   90.00
_cell.angle_beta   90.00
_cell.angle_gamma   90.00
#
_symmetry.space_group_name_H-M   'P 1'
#
loop_
_entity.id
_entity.type
_entity.pdbx_description
1 polymer ?
#
loop_
_entity_poly.entity_id
_entity_poly.type
_entity_poly.pdbx_seq_one_letter_code
_entity_poly.pdbx_strand_id
1 'polypeptide(L)'
;MASLFPVHIPLEILQQIVCQLDPISLIALSQASKPWRALINPLRHDHIQRMLALELLPEHGGIVPLFDEQTAKSVPWWGSEEWKSNKYACCGCMKLRSHMMFSNSAILRRPYRKPPPGSVEAAKAAITDWEPLEPSHRWRRIQERAAREQEVRAKWARAAEPKPDPTNPWLRVPRDKETEAAIAKYLVGTARQKRRCIDCELRLGNWSLLNKPPITTKVPVVKSRQLRFSDDWDRHFPGLVESLDPNQTPKQWRWYRGSSVAMYCTLLTKILICLLANCLTALSQTLSRLAFGWRLISRDFDAQSSDSPLAKHKAVGAEILDGLKWADARKKRIIVGESDLPDLRRRFERYKDFIQNEVDPGTRSGLLQSWFGHWVEDYDLIENKYHWLGQQIARLESDPNLVLNYVLERDPYRVSPSAENL
;
A
#
# COMPACT_ATOMS: atom_id res chain seq x y z
N MET A 1 5.25 -9.38 51.75
CA MET A 1 5.23 -8.67 50.46
C MET A 1 6.46 -7.79 50.42
N ALA A 2 7.39 -8.00 49.47
CA ALA A 2 8.60 -7.18 49.37
C ALA A 2 8.21 -5.73 49.08
N SER A 3 8.79 -4.77 49.81
CA SER A 3 8.54 -3.35 49.59
C SER A 3 8.91 -2.97 48.16
N LEU A 4 7.91 -2.63 47.36
CA LEU A 4 8.11 -2.20 45.96
C LEU A 4 8.84 -0.85 45.89
N PHE A 5 8.80 -0.03 46.94
CA PHE A 5 9.40 1.31 46.94
C PHE A 5 10.36 1.51 48.13
N PRO A 6 11.44 2.30 47.97
CA PRO A 6 12.38 2.59 49.04
C PRO A 6 11.80 3.50 50.15
N VAL A 7 10.66 4.14 49.90
CA VAL A 7 9.90 4.93 50.89
C VAL A 7 8.54 4.26 51.11
N HIS A 8 8.12 4.11 52.37
CA HIS A 8 6.81 3.56 52.73
C HIS A 8 5.68 4.57 52.42
N ILE A 9 5.31 4.66 51.15
CA ILE A 9 4.10 5.36 50.71
C ILE A 9 2.98 4.33 50.57
N PRO A 10 1.81 4.52 51.21
CA PRO A 10 0.64 3.66 51.02
C PRO A 10 0.27 3.51 49.53
N LEU A 11 -0.14 2.30 49.15
CA LEU A 11 -0.47 1.96 47.76
C LEU A 11 -1.56 2.87 47.18
N GLU A 12 -2.54 3.23 48.01
CA GLU A 12 -3.68 4.07 47.66
C GLU A 12 -3.22 5.48 47.25
N ILE A 13 -2.21 6.02 47.95
CA ILE A 13 -1.64 7.33 47.62
C ILE A 13 -0.88 7.24 46.30
N LEU A 14 -0.11 6.17 46.07
CA LEU A 14 0.59 5.96 44.80
C LEU A 14 -0.41 5.84 43.63
N GLN A 15 -1.51 5.12 43.82
CA GLN A 15 -2.57 5.01 42.82
C GLN A 15 -3.23 6.36 42.54
N GLN A 16 -3.48 7.18 43.57
CA GLN A 16 -4.00 8.54 43.37
C GLN A 16 -3.04 9.42 42.57
N ILE A 17 -1.73 9.34 42.82
CA ILE A 17 -0.72 10.05 42.02
C ILE A 17 -0.81 9.62 40.56
N VAL A 18 -0.87 8.32 40.29
CA VAL A 18 -0.92 7.77 38.92
C VAL A 18 -2.18 8.24 38.17
N CYS A 19 -3.33 8.30 38.83
CA CYS A 19 -4.59 8.77 38.23
C CYS A 19 -4.56 10.26 37.80
N GLN A 20 -3.62 11.06 38.32
CA GLN A 20 -3.47 12.48 37.96
C GLN A 20 -2.46 12.72 36.83
N LEU A 21 -1.78 11.68 36.36
CA LEU A 21 -0.78 11.80 35.31
C LEU A 21 -1.44 11.96 33.93
N ASP A 22 -0.79 12.75 33.07
CA ASP A 22 -1.10 12.73 31.65
C ASP A 22 -0.59 11.40 31.01
N PRO A 23 -1.10 11.00 29.83
CA PRO A 23 -0.70 9.75 29.18
C PRO A 23 0.80 9.62 28.88
N ILE A 24 1.52 10.73 28.68
CA ILE A 24 2.96 10.73 28.41
C ILE A 24 3.70 10.42 29.70
N SER A 25 3.39 11.14 30.78
CA SER A 25 3.99 10.96 32.11
C SER A 25 3.69 9.58 32.70
N LEU A 26 2.47 9.04 32.51
CA LEU A 26 2.10 7.70 32.94
C LEU A 26 3.07 6.63 32.42
N ILE A 27 3.29 6.60 31.11
CA ILE A 27 4.17 5.62 30.50
C ILE A 27 5.62 5.90 30.84
N ALA A 28 6.05 7.17 30.89
CA ALA A 28 7.41 7.53 31.30
C ALA A 28 7.71 7.01 32.72
N LEU A 29 6.79 7.18 33.66
CA LEU A 29 6.92 6.68 35.02
C LEU A 29 6.99 5.15 35.06
N SER A 30 6.14 4.46 34.28
CA SER A 30 6.18 2.99 34.14
C SER A 30 7.52 2.48 33.55
N GLN A 31 8.24 3.33 32.81
CA GLN A 31 9.53 2.99 32.22
C GLN A 31 10.70 3.30 33.15
N ALA A 32 10.54 4.25 34.07
CA ALA A 32 11.58 4.68 35.01
C ALA A 32 12.01 3.58 36.00
N SER A 33 11.11 2.69 36.43
CA SER A 33 11.47 1.60 37.36
C SER A 33 10.57 0.36 37.24
N LYS A 34 11.09 -0.80 37.68
CA LYS A 34 10.31 -2.06 37.76
C LYS A 34 9.08 -1.94 38.69
N PRO A 35 9.18 -1.33 39.90
CA PRO A 35 8.03 -1.11 40.78
C PRO A 35 6.89 -0.31 40.13
N TRP A 36 7.21 0.82 39.52
CA TRP A 36 6.22 1.64 38.81
C TRP A 36 5.59 0.90 37.64
N ARG A 37 6.39 0.10 36.90
CA ARG A 37 5.86 -0.75 35.83
C ARG A 37 4.88 -1.79 36.34
N ALA A 38 5.19 -2.44 37.46
CA ALA A 38 4.34 -3.44 38.07
C ALA A 38 3.03 -2.83 38.59
N LEU A 39 3.11 -1.64 39.21
CA LEU A 39 1.95 -0.90 39.70
C LEU A 39 1.02 -0.44 38.56
N ILE A 40 1.58 0.21 37.54
CA ILE A 40 0.81 0.79 36.44
C ILE A 40 0.28 -0.32 35.52
N ASN A 41 1.11 -1.32 35.24
CA ASN A 41 0.82 -2.42 34.32
C ASN A 41 0.19 -1.91 33.01
N PRO A 42 0.96 -1.17 32.17
CA PRO A 42 0.43 -0.47 31.03
C PRO A 42 -0.08 -1.42 29.94
N LEU A 43 -1.27 -1.13 29.42
CA LEU A 43 -1.87 -1.83 28.30
C LEU A 43 -1.46 -1.20 26.97
N ARG A 44 -1.73 -1.92 25.87
CA ARG A 44 -1.58 -1.37 24.51
C ARG A 44 -2.37 -0.07 24.33
N HIS A 45 -3.53 0.05 24.98
CA HIS A 45 -4.34 1.27 25.01
C HIS A 45 -3.57 2.46 25.58
N ASP A 46 -2.91 2.29 26.72
CA ASP A 46 -2.16 3.36 27.40
C ASP A 46 -1.00 3.87 26.53
N HIS A 47 -0.31 2.94 25.84
CA HIS A 47 0.71 3.31 24.86
C HIS A 47 0.14 4.08 23.66
N ILE A 48 -1.07 3.75 23.21
CA ILE A 48 -1.77 4.50 22.15
C ILE A 48 -2.13 5.89 22.65
N GLN A 49 -2.67 6.04 23.87
CA GLN A 49 -3.00 7.34 24.45
C GLN A 49 -1.76 8.23 24.54
N ARG A 50 -0.63 7.70 25.00
CA ARG A 50 0.66 8.42 24.94
C ARG A 50 1.00 8.89 23.54
N MET A 51 0.90 8.03 22.53
CA MET A 51 1.22 8.41 21.15
C MET A 51 0.31 9.52 20.60
N LEU A 52 -0.97 9.50 20.96
CA LEU A 52 -1.94 10.52 20.57
C LEU A 52 -1.76 11.83 21.34
N ALA A 53 -1.29 11.78 22.59
CA ALA A 53 -0.92 12.96 23.36
C ALA A 53 0.36 13.61 22.81
N LEU A 54 1.40 12.82 22.52
CA LEU A 54 2.65 13.30 21.87
C LEU A 54 2.38 13.97 20.52
N GLU A 55 1.41 13.48 19.74
CA GLU A 55 1.01 14.10 18.47
C GLU A 55 0.47 15.55 18.63
N LEU A 56 -0.08 15.88 19.80
CA LEU A 56 -0.64 17.20 20.06
C LEU A 56 0.39 18.20 20.61
N LEU A 57 1.54 17.73 21.07
CA LEU A 57 2.62 18.61 21.52
C LEU A 57 3.34 19.24 20.31
N PRO A 58 3.51 20.57 20.26
CA PRO A 58 4.19 21.25 19.15
C PRO A 58 5.59 20.72 18.87
N GLU A 59 6.33 20.36 19.92
CA GLU A 59 7.71 19.86 19.85
C GLU A 59 7.83 18.51 19.11
N HIS A 60 6.79 17.67 19.19
CA HIS A 60 6.85 16.31 18.67
C HIS A 60 5.95 16.13 17.45
N GLY A 61 4.69 16.54 17.58
CA GLY A 61 3.69 16.42 16.55
C GLY A 61 3.64 17.62 15.60
N GLY A 62 4.17 18.77 15.99
CA GLY A 62 4.00 20.02 15.24
C GLY A 62 2.61 20.61 15.44
N ILE A 63 2.19 21.45 14.49
CA ILE A 63 0.93 22.19 14.55
C ILE A 63 -0.32 21.29 14.56
N VAL A 64 -1.44 21.87 15.00
CA VAL A 64 -2.80 21.33 14.82
C VAL A 64 -3.46 22.09 13.67
N PRO A 65 -3.54 21.52 12.45
CA PRO A 65 -4.12 22.26 11.34
C PRO A 65 -5.63 22.35 11.46
N LEU A 66 -6.16 23.54 11.19
CA LEU A 66 -7.60 23.78 11.08
C LEU A 66 -8.00 23.59 9.62
N PHE A 67 -8.87 22.63 9.34
CA PHE A 67 -9.39 22.38 8.00
C PHE A 67 -10.88 22.70 7.95
N ASP A 68 -11.22 23.62 7.05
CA ASP A 68 -12.59 23.96 6.70
C ASP A 68 -13.02 23.11 5.51
N GLU A 69 -14.04 22.29 5.72
CA GLU A 69 -14.57 21.39 4.69
C GLU A 69 -15.43 22.11 3.65
N GLN A 70 -16.05 23.23 4.02
CA GLN A 70 -16.92 23.98 3.11
C GLN A 70 -16.07 24.70 2.07
N THR A 71 -14.95 25.29 2.50
CA THR A 71 -14.05 26.03 1.61
C THR A 71 -12.87 25.21 1.10
N ALA A 72 -12.68 23.98 1.62
CA ALA A 72 -11.51 23.12 1.40
C ALA A 72 -10.17 23.80 1.73
N LYS A 73 -10.18 24.81 2.61
CA LYS A 73 -8.98 25.54 3.03
C LYS A 73 -8.43 24.95 4.32
N SER A 74 -7.11 24.91 4.42
CA SER A 74 -6.41 24.62 5.67
C SER A 74 -5.68 25.85 6.17
N VAL A 75 -5.61 25.98 7.50
CA VAL A 75 -4.77 26.94 8.20
C VAL A 75 -3.82 26.15 9.09
N PRO A 76 -2.49 26.23 8.86
CA PRO A 76 -1.81 26.90 7.76
C PRO A 76 -2.00 26.17 6.42
N TRP A 77 -1.63 26.84 5.34
CA TRP A 77 -1.72 26.31 3.99
C TRP A 77 -0.79 25.09 3.82
N TRP A 78 -1.27 24.06 3.13
CA TRP A 78 -0.61 22.75 2.93
C TRP A 78 0.84 22.77 2.44
N GLY A 79 1.23 23.80 1.68
CA GLY A 79 2.59 23.92 1.16
C GLY A 79 3.53 24.69 2.09
N SER A 80 3.04 25.18 3.23
CA SER A 80 3.86 25.88 4.22
C SER A 80 4.81 24.93 4.94
N GLU A 81 5.93 25.45 5.43
CA GLU A 81 6.92 24.64 6.15
C GLU A 81 6.36 24.09 7.48
N GLU A 82 5.42 24.81 8.11
CA GLU A 82 4.70 24.36 9.31
C GLU A 82 3.82 23.15 9.00
N TRP A 83 3.19 23.09 7.82
CA TRP A 83 2.45 21.90 7.40
C TRP A 83 3.40 20.75 7.06
N LYS A 84 4.51 21.02 6.36
CA LYS A 84 5.45 19.97 5.94
C LYS A 84 6.13 19.29 7.12
N SER A 85 6.48 20.06 8.14
CA SER A 85 7.09 19.58 9.39
C SER A 85 6.10 18.84 10.30
N ASN A 86 4.79 18.92 10.02
CA ASN A 86 3.75 18.30 10.82
C ASN A 86 3.83 16.76 10.81
N LYS A 87 3.69 16.16 12.00
CA LYS A 87 3.73 14.72 12.21
C LYS A 87 2.42 14.20 12.79
N TYR A 88 2.09 12.97 12.43
CA TYR A 88 0.87 12.28 12.81
C TYR A 88 1.23 10.93 13.45
N ALA A 89 0.50 10.55 14.49
CA ALA A 89 0.68 9.26 15.16
C ALA A 89 0.11 8.12 14.31
N CYS A 90 0.95 7.13 14.01
CA CYS A 90 0.52 5.83 13.50
C CYS A 90 0.39 4.85 14.67
N CYS A 91 -0.83 4.39 14.96
CA CYS A 91 -1.10 3.44 16.05
C CYS A 91 -0.91 1.97 15.63
N GLY A 92 -0.37 1.73 14.42
CA GLY A 92 0.08 0.42 13.95
C GLY A 92 1.54 0.19 14.33
N CYS A 93 2.44 1.02 13.79
CA CYS A 93 3.88 0.94 14.07
C CYS A 93 4.33 1.73 15.30
N MET A 94 3.42 2.39 16.01
CA MET A 94 3.68 3.17 17.23
C MET A 94 4.76 4.25 17.04
N LYS A 95 4.69 4.97 15.92
CA LYS A 95 5.64 6.04 15.55
C LYS A 95 4.90 7.31 15.13
N LEU A 96 5.47 8.47 15.44
CA LEU A 96 5.12 9.74 14.81
C LEU A 96 5.77 9.77 13.42
N ARG A 97 4.97 9.97 12.38
CA ARG A 97 5.43 9.99 10.98
C ARG A 97 5.01 11.28 10.31
N SER A 98 5.77 11.72 9.31
CA SER A 98 5.39 12.87 8.47
C SER A 98 4.02 12.64 7.82
N HIS A 99 3.31 13.74 7.54
CA HIS A 99 2.06 13.75 6.77
C HIS A 99 2.16 12.93 5.45
N MET A 100 3.35 12.87 4.84
CA MET A 100 3.62 12.10 3.61
C MET A 100 3.45 10.58 3.75
N MET A 101 3.47 10.07 4.97
CA MET A 101 3.31 8.64 5.26
C MET A 101 1.85 8.23 5.48
N PHE A 102 0.90 9.14 5.25
CA PHE A 102 -0.52 8.88 5.43
C PHE A 102 -1.30 9.26 4.17
N SER A 103 -2.42 8.57 3.94
CA SER A 103 -3.37 8.97 2.91
C SER A 103 -4.12 10.24 3.32
N ASN A 104 -4.64 10.99 2.33
CA ASN A 104 -5.47 12.17 2.60
C ASN A 104 -6.68 11.82 3.47
N SER A 105 -7.31 10.66 3.26
CA SER A 105 -8.42 10.21 4.10
C SER A 105 -8.00 9.98 5.56
N ALA A 106 -6.79 9.46 5.79
CA ALA A 106 -6.25 9.20 7.12
C ALA A 106 -5.84 10.46 7.89
N ILE A 107 -5.64 11.62 7.25
CA ILE A 107 -5.33 12.88 7.94
C ILE A 107 -6.45 13.93 7.83
N LEU A 108 -7.30 13.86 6.80
CA LEU A 108 -8.33 14.87 6.52
C LEU A 108 -9.74 14.45 6.85
N ARG A 109 -10.07 13.19 7.09
CA ARG A 109 -11.42 12.88 7.59
C ARG A 109 -11.54 13.35 9.04
N ARG A 110 -12.67 13.97 9.40
CA ARG A 110 -12.95 14.48 10.76
C ARG A 110 -12.47 13.52 11.86
N PRO A 111 -12.78 12.21 11.83
CA PRO A 111 -12.41 11.31 12.91
C PRO A 111 -10.89 11.10 13.07
N TYR A 112 -10.08 11.34 12.05
CA TYR A 112 -8.64 11.07 12.07
C TYR A 112 -7.76 12.32 12.11
N ARG A 113 -8.34 13.51 11.94
CA ARG A 113 -7.64 14.80 12.09
C ARG A 113 -7.12 14.97 13.51
N LYS A 114 -6.11 15.84 13.66
CA LYS A 114 -5.75 16.34 14.99
C LYS A 114 -6.91 17.15 15.56
N PRO A 115 -7.38 16.86 16.78
CA PRO A 115 -8.42 17.64 17.43
C PRO A 115 -7.96 19.07 17.70
N PRO A 116 -8.80 20.08 17.42
CA PRO A 116 -8.48 21.47 17.75
C PRO A 116 -8.44 21.65 19.28
N PRO A 117 -7.65 22.63 19.78
CA PRO A 117 -7.69 23.02 21.19
C PRO A 117 -9.13 23.31 21.64
N GLY A 118 -9.51 22.87 22.85
CA GLY A 118 -10.87 23.03 23.39
C GLY A 118 -11.91 22.01 22.89
N SER A 119 -11.54 21.12 21.96
CA SER A 119 -12.38 19.96 21.62
C SER A 119 -12.36 18.90 22.71
N VAL A 120 -13.38 18.03 22.71
CA VAL A 120 -13.49 16.93 23.68
C VAL A 120 -12.30 15.97 23.57
N GLU A 121 -11.87 15.66 22.36
CA GLU A 121 -10.76 14.73 22.11
C GLU A 121 -9.38 15.33 22.44
N ALA A 122 -9.22 16.65 22.37
CA ALA A 122 -8.01 17.32 22.86
C ALA A 122 -7.96 17.29 24.39
N ALA A 123 -9.08 17.57 25.07
CA ALA A 123 -9.15 17.52 26.53
C ALA A 123 -8.87 16.10 27.08
N LYS A 124 -9.39 15.07 26.42
CA LYS A 124 -9.11 13.66 26.78
C LYS A 124 -7.64 13.27 26.64
N ALA A 125 -6.89 13.91 25.74
CA ALA A 125 -5.47 13.61 25.58
C ALA A 125 -4.60 14.20 26.71
N ALA A 126 -5.16 15.10 27.53
CA ALA A 126 -4.45 15.74 28.64
C ALA A 126 -4.44 14.92 29.93
N ILE A 127 -5.40 14.01 30.11
CA ILE A 127 -5.58 13.23 31.35
C ILE A 127 -5.65 11.75 30.98
N THR A 128 -4.99 10.90 31.76
CA THR A 128 -5.12 9.45 31.56
C THR A 128 -6.50 8.93 31.93
N ASP A 129 -6.95 7.89 31.24
CA ASP A 129 -8.10 7.08 31.65
C ASP A 129 -7.68 5.83 32.46
N TRP A 130 -6.44 5.80 32.93
CA TRP A 130 -5.93 4.73 33.79
C TRP A 130 -6.70 4.67 35.12
N GLU A 131 -7.03 3.45 35.52
CA GLU A 131 -7.69 3.15 36.78
C GLU A 131 -6.94 2.00 37.49
N PRO A 132 -6.87 2.00 38.84
CA PRO A 132 -6.19 0.98 39.64
C PRO A 132 -7.00 -0.32 39.69
N LEU A 133 -7.30 -0.87 38.51
CA LEU A 133 -8.04 -2.10 38.30
C LEU A 133 -7.13 -3.11 37.58
N GLU A 134 -7.45 -4.38 37.79
CA GLU A 134 -6.89 -5.47 36.99
C GLU A 134 -7.08 -5.22 35.48
N PRO A 135 -6.12 -5.61 34.62
CA PRO A 135 -6.16 -5.39 33.18
C PRO A 135 -7.48 -5.72 32.49
N SER A 136 -8.10 -6.84 32.87
CA SER A 136 -9.37 -7.30 32.30
C SER A 136 -10.54 -6.37 32.65
N HIS A 137 -10.62 -5.93 33.91
CA HIS A 137 -11.63 -4.99 34.38
C HIS A 137 -11.42 -3.59 33.80
N ARG A 138 -10.16 -3.13 33.72
CA ARG A 138 -9.80 -1.85 33.09
C ARG A 138 -10.19 -1.84 31.61
N TRP A 139 -9.92 -2.94 30.89
CA TRP A 139 -10.32 -3.06 29.50
C TRP A 139 -11.85 -3.03 29.32
N ARG A 140 -12.61 -3.67 30.22
CA ARG A 140 -14.08 -3.59 30.23
C ARG A 140 -14.57 -2.16 30.41
N ARG A 141 -13.98 -1.41 31.35
CA ARG A 141 -14.29 0.02 31.57
C ARG A 141 -14.00 0.89 30.34
N ILE A 142 -12.86 0.65 29.68
CA ILE A 142 -12.50 1.34 28.44
C ILE A 142 -13.55 1.05 27.35
N GLN A 143 -14.00 -0.19 27.21
CA GLN A 143 -15.06 -0.57 26.25
C GLN A 143 -16.41 0.08 26.58
N GLU A 144 -16.83 0.07 27.85
CA GLU A 144 -18.06 0.74 28.32
C GLU A 144 -18.03 2.25 28.04
N ARG A 145 -16.88 2.90 28.29
CA ARG A 145 -16.68 4.32 27.97
C ARG A 145 -16.77 4.56 26.47
N ALA A 146 -16.09 3.74 25.67
CA ALA A 146 -16.13 3.83 24.21
C ALA A 146 -17.55 3.65 23.65
N ALA A 147 -18.37 2.76 24.22
CA ALA A 147 -19.76 2.56 23.84
C ALA A 147 -20.62 3.80 24.14
N ARG A 148 -20.53 4.38 25.35
CA ARG A 148 -21.24 5.62 25.70
C ARG A 148 -20.86 6.79 24.79
N GLU A 149 -19.57 6.90 24.47
CA GLU A 149 -19.09 7.92 23.55
C GLU A 149 -19.60 7.72 22.12
N GLN A 150 -19.84 6.48 21.70
CA GLN A 150 -20.35 6.18 20.37
C GLN A 150 -21.78 6.73 20.17
N GLU A 151 -22.61 6.76 21.22
CA GLU A 151 -23.94 7.37 21.16
C GLU A 151 -23.87 8.89 20.96
N VAL A 152 -23.01 9.57 21.74
CA VAL A 152 -22.76 11.01 21.58
C VAL A 152 -22.22 11.32 20.19
N ARG A 153 -21.29 10.50 19.69
CA ARG A 153 -20.75 10.62 18.33
C ARG A 153 -21.83 10.40 17.28
N ALA A 154 -22.71 9.42 17.45
CA ALA A 154 -23.80 9.16 16.51
C ALA A 154 -24.78 10.35 16.44
N LYS A 155 -25.10 10.98 17.57
CA LYS A 155 -25.90 12.21 17.62
C LYS A 155 -25.27 13.33 16.77
N TRP A 156 -23.99 13.61 16.97
CA TRP A 156 -23.30 14.66 16.22
C TRP A 156 -23.01 14.27 14.77
N ALA A 157 -22.84 12.98 14.47
CA ALA A 157 -22.70 12.48 13.10
C ALA A 157 -23.98 12.72 12.29
N ARG A 158 -25.16 12.48 12.88
CA ARG A 158 -26.46 12.83 12.27
C ARG A 158 -26.60 14.34 12.06
N ALA A 159 -26.18 15.14 13.03
CA ALA A 159 -26.17 16.61 12.88
C ALA A 159 -25.20 17.09 11.79
N ALA A 160 -24.14 16.33 11.53
CA ALA A 160 -23.16 16.57 10.48
C ALA A 160 -23.62 16.14 9.09
N GLU A 161 -24.70 15.36 8.96
CA GLU A 161 -25.23 15.00 7.65
C GLU A 161 -25.73 16.25 6.94
N PRO A 162 -25.26 16.52 5.71
CA PRO A 162 -25.66 17.74 5.04
C PRO A 162 -27.12 17.64 4.61
N LYS A 163 -27.93 18.63 4.96
CA LYS A 163 -29.33 18.68 4.54
C LYS A 163 -29.42 19.05 3.05
N PRO A 164 -30.28 18.37 2.27
CA PRO A 164 -30.56 18.79 0.91
C PRO A 164 -31.22 20.17 0.92
N ASP A 165 -30.91 20.99 -0.08
CA ASP A 165 -31.59 22.27 -0.27
C ASP A 165 -33.07 22.02 -0.61
N PRO A 166 -34.02 22.70 0.05
CA PRO A 166 -35.45 22.50 -0.18
C PRO A 166 -35.88 22.85 -1.62
N THR A 167 -35.12 23.69 -2.32
CA THR A 167 -35.37 24.10 -3.70
C THR A 167 -34.61 23.27 -4.73
N ASN A 168 -33.49 22.66 -4.35
CA ASN A 168 -32.69 21.82 -5.24
C ASN A 168 -32.07 20.63 -4.49
N PRO A 169 -32.58 19.41 -4.67
CA PRO A 169 -32.07 18.21 -3.99
C PRO A 169 -30.58 17.92 -4.25
N TRP A 170 -30.00 18.50 -5.32
CA TRP A 170 -28.59 18.36 -5.68
C TRP A 170 -27.69 19.38 -5.00
N LEU A 171 -28.25 20.46 -4.44
CA LEU A 171 -27.54 21.45 -3.64
C LEU A 171 -27.61 21.09 -2.16
N ARG A 172 -26.58 21.50 -1.43
CA ARG A 172 -26.38 21.21 -0.02
C ARG A 172 -26.40 22.54 0.72
N VAL A 173 -27.29 22.69 1.69
CA VAL A 173 -27.36 23.93 2.47
C VAL A 173 -26.10 24.01 3.34
N PRO A 174 -25.32 25.12 3.26
CA PRO A 174 -24.20 25.34 4.16
C PRO A 174 -24.68 25.29 5.61
N ARG A 175 -23.93 24.60 6.47
CA ARG A 175 -24.23 24.58 7.90
C ARG A 175 -23.87 25.92 8.51
N ASP A 176 -24.66 26.36 9.49
CA ASP A 176 -24.34 27.53 10.28
C ASP A 176 -23.03 27.33 11.06
N LYS A 177 -22.38 28.43 11.42
CA LYS A 177 -21.06 28.41 12.06
C LYS A 177 -21.08 27.74 13.44
N GLU A 178 -22.19 27.83 14.17
CA GLU A 178 -22.31 27.27 15.52
C GLU A 178 -22.39 25.74 15.44
N THR A 179 -23.19 25.20 14.52
CA THR A 179 -23.26 23.77 14.23
C THR A 179 -21.92 23.21 13.79
N GLU A 180 -21.19 23.89 12.89
CA GLU A 180 -19.84 23.44 12.48
C GLU A 180 -18.83 23.48 13.64
N ALA A 181 -18.88 24.50 14.49
CA ALA A 181 -18.03 24.57 15.68
C ALA A 181 -18.33 23.43 16.67
N ALA A 182 -19.61 23.11 16.88
CA ALA A 182 -20.03 22.00 17.74
C ALA A 182 -19.61 20.64 17.14
N ILE A 183 -19.83 20.45 15.84
CA ILE A 183 -19.32 19.28 15.10
C ILE A 183 -17.81 19.15 15.26
N ALA A 184 -17.05 20.23 15.08
CA ALA A 184 -15.60 20.23 15.24
C ALA A 184 -15.19 19.83 16.66
N LYS A 185 -15.91 20.33 17.67
CA LYS A 185 -15.69 20.03 19.08
C LYS A 185 -15.91 18.56 19.44
N TYR A 186 -16.90 17.89 18.83
CA TYR A 186 -17.32 16.54 19.22
C TYR A 186 -16.91 15.40 18.26
N LEU A 187 -16.65 15.68 16.98
CA LEU A 187 -16.34 14.64 15.99
C LEU A 187 -14.87 14.58 15.58
N VAL A 188 -14.13 15.68 15.71
CA VAL A 188 -12.75 15.75 15.21
C VAL A 188 -11.82 14.95 16.13
N GLY A 189 -11.04 14.06 15.53
CA GLY A 189 -10.03 13.28 16.23
C GLY A 189 -10.53 12.04 16.99
N THR A 190 -11.82 11.73 16.90
CA THR A 190 -12.49 10.65 17.66
C THR A 190 -12.04 9.22 17.32
N ALA A 191 -11.38 9.03 16.18
CA ALA A 191 -10.91 7.73 15.70
C ALA A 191 -9.41 7.70 15.39
N ARG A 192 -8.60 8.64 15.91
CA ARG A 192 -7.15 8.69 15.67
C ARG A 192 -6.41 7.41 16.07
N GLN A 193 -6.88 6.71 17.10
CA GLN A 193 -6.38 5.40 17.53
C GLN A 193 -6.46 4.32 16.43
N LYS A 194 -7.36 4.50 15.45
CA LYS A 194 -7.50 3.62 14.28
C LYS A 194 -6.63 4.05 13.09
N ARG A 195 -6.01 5.24 13.13
CA ARG A 195 -5.18 5.75 12.04
C ARG A 195 -3.92 4.89 11.86
N ARG A 196 -3.56 4.63 10.61
CA ARG A 196 -2.39 3.84 10.20
C ARG A 196 -1.65 4.58 9.10
N CYS A 197 -0.33 4.45 9.08
CA CYS A 197 0.49 4.95 7.97
C CYS A 197 0.37 3.99 6.77
N ILE A 198 0.72 4.46 5.59
CA ILE A 198 0.66 3.71 4.32
C ILE A 198 1.35 2.35 4.47
N ASP A 199 2.56 2.29 5.07
CA ASP A 199 3.25 1.02 5.29
C ASP A 199 2.47 0.04 6.18
N CYS A 200 1.78 0.53 7.21
CA CYS A 200 1.00 -0.32 8.11
C CYS A 200 -0.27 -0.81 7.43
N GLU A 201 -0.93 0.04 6.65
CA GLU A 201 -2.10 -0.36 5.87
C GLU A 201 -1.70 -1.36 4.77
N LEU A 202 -0.53 -1.19 4.15
CA LEU A 202 0.04 -2.12 3.17
C LEU A 202 0.33 -3.49 3.80
N ARG A 203 0.98 -3.53 4.96
CA ARG A 203 1.26 -4.79 5.70
C ARG A 203 -0.01 -5.53 6.11
N LEU A 204 -1.10 -4.82 6.37
CA LEU A 204 -2.39 -5.40 6.72
C LEU A 204 -3.20 -5.87 5.51
N GLY A 205 -2.73 -5.63 4.29
CA GLY A 205 -3.51 -5.90 3.07
C GLY A 205 -4.71 -4.97 2.87
N ASN A 206 -4.84 -3.93 3.69
CA ASN A 206 -5.95 -2.95 3.62
C ASN A 206 -5.81 -1.99 2.43
N TRP A 207 -4.61 -1.86 1.87
CA TRP A 207 -4.44 -1.35 0.51
C TRP A 207 -4.72 -2.47 -0.50
N SER A 208 -5.99 -2.89 -0.57
CA SER A 208 -6.50 -3.50 -1.80
C SER A 208 -6.34 -2.47 -2.92
N LEU A 209 -5.86 -2.91 -4.08
CA LEU A 209 -5.62 -2.15 -5.32
C LEU A 209 -6.88 -1.43 -5.87
N LEU A 210 -7.49 -0.52 -5.10
CA LEU A 210 -8.59 0.33 -5.54
C LEU A 210 -8.03 1.49 -6.35
N ASN A 211 -7.92 1.20 -7.65
CA ASN A 211 -8.49 1.99 -8.74
C ASN A 211 -9.01 3.38 -8.37
N LYS A 212 -8.39 4.38 -9.00
CA LYS A 212 -8.76 5.79 -9.09
C LYS A 212 -8.74 6.52 -7.73
N PRO A 213 -7.79 7.46 -7.49
CA PRO A 213 -8.09 8.52 -6.53
C PRO A 213 -9.43 9.14 -6.96
N PRO A 214 -10.36 9.45 -6.05
CA PRO A 214 -11.42 10.37 -6.37
C PRO A 214 -10.72 11.62 -6.89
N ILE A 215 -10.94 11.93 -8.16
CA ILE A 215 -10.60 13.23 -8.74
C ILE A 215 -11.56 14.20 -8.06
N THR A 216 -11.23 14.59 -6.84
CA THR A 216 -11.81 15.75 -6.15
C THR A 216 -10.68 16.74 -6.01
N THR A 217 -10.56 17.56 -7.06
CA THR A 217 -10.27 18.99 -7.03
C THR A 217 -9.52 19.57 -5.82
N LYS A 218 -8.41 20.27 -6.13
CA LYS A 218 -7.73 21.30 -5.31
C LYS A 218 -7.19 20.92 -3.93
N VAL A 219 -6.96 19.64 -3.63
CA VAL A 219 -6.06 19.27 -2.52
C VAL A 219 -4.80 18.68 -3.14
N PRO A 220 -3.59 19.22 -2.86
CA PRO A 220 -2.37 18.64 -3.37
C PRO A 220 -2.20 17.29 -2.69
N VAL A 221 -2.53 16.25 -3.44
CA VAL A 221 -1.86 14.96 -3.31
C VAL A 221 -0.38 15.28 -3.43
N VAL A 222 0.34 15.42 -2.31
CA VAL A 222 1.75 15.05 -2.35
C VAL A 222 1.67 13.59 -2.74
N LYS A 223 1.98 13.30 -4.01
CA LYS A 223 2.10 11.95 -4.53
C LYS A 223 3.19 11.32 -3.67
N SER A 224 2.82 10.77 -2.51
CA SER A 224 3.69 9.97 -1.67
C SER A 224 4.29 8.96 -2.62
N ARG A 225 5.61 9.07 -2.83
CA ARG A 225 6.34 8.51 -3.97
C ARG A 225 5.65 7.25 -4.48
N GLN A 226 4.96 7.37 -5.62
CA GLN A 226 4.77 6.17 -6.43
C GLN A 226 6.17 5.86 -6.94
N LEU A 227 6.99 5.19 -6.10
CA LEU A 227 8.06 4.38 -6.62
C LEU A 227 7.36 3.42 -7.57
N ARG A 228 7.56 3.65 -8.87
CA ARG A 228 7.06 2.76 -9.90
C ARG A 228 7.96 1.54 -9.82
N PHE A 229 7.56 0.60 -8.99
CA PHE A 229 8.13 -0.73 -9.02
C PHE A 229 7.69 -1.37 -10.34
N SER A 230 8.67 -1.85 -11.09
CA SER A 230 8.42 -2.51 -12.38
C SER A 230 7.71 -3.85 -12.17
N ASP A 231 7.98 -4.51 -11.04
CA ASP A 231 7.49 -5.84 -10.69
C ASP A 231 7.12 -5.95 -9.19
N ASP A 232 6.33 -6.96 -8.81
CA ASP A 232 5.91 -7.19 -7.43
C ASP A 232 7.09 -7.51 -6.48
N TRP A 233 8.17 -8.12 -6.96
CA TRP A 233 9.34 -8.40 -6.13
C TRP A 233 10.16 -7.12 -5.86
N ASP A 234 10.30 -6.21 -6.82
CA ASP A 234 10.95 -4.90 -6.62
C ASP A 234 10.15 -4.06 -5.59
N ARG A 235 8.83 -4.21 -5.58
CA ARG A 235 7.94 -3.65 -4.55
C ARG A 235 8.18 -4.24 -3.16
N HIS A 236 8.41 -5.54 -3.06
CA HIS A 236 8.60 -6.24 -1.78
C HIS A 236 10.04 -6.15 -1.26
N PHE A 237 11.03 -6.04 -2.16
CA PHE A 237 12.47 -6.06 -1.89
C PHE A 237 13.20 -5.01 -2.74
N PRO A 238 12.93 -3.71 -2.53
CA PRO A 238 13.47 -2.64 -3.36
C PRO A 238 15.00 -2.65 -3.35
N GLY A 239 15.60 -2.67 -4.55
CA GLY A 239 17.05 -2.66 -4.75
C GLY A 239 17.78 -3.96 -4.40
N LEU A 240 17.09 -5.03 -4.02
CA LEU A 240 17.71 -6.35 -3.80
C LEU A 240 18.20 -6.97 -5.11
N VAL A 241 17.41 -6.78 -6.16
CA VAL A 241 17.70 -7.21 -7.52
C VAL A 241 17.66 -5.97 -8.41
N GLU A 242 18.60 -5.89 -9.36
CA GLU A 242 18.66 -4.76 -10.30
C GLU A 242 17.40 -4.73 -11.15
N SER A 243 16.63 -3.63 -11.05
CA SER A 243 15.44 -3.45 -11.86
C SER A 243 15.80 -3.45 -13.34
N LEU A 244 15.07 -4.21 -14.16
CA LEU A 244 15.18 -4.12 -15.62
C LEU A 244 14.88 -2.68 -16.07
N ASP A 245 15.62 -2.17 -17.06
CA ASP A 245 15.33 -0.85 -17.63
C ASP A 245 13.85 -0.80 -18.09
N PRO A 246 13.09 0.27 -17.78
CA PRO A 246 11.72 0.44 -18.25
C PRO A 246 11.53 0.23 -19.77
N ASN A 247 12.56 0.50 -20.58
CA ASN A 247 12.58 0.31 -22.03
C ASN A 247 12.79 -1.16 -22.43
N GLN A 248 13.37 -1.96 -21.55
CA GLN A 248 13.53 -3.42 -21.73
C GLN A 248 12.33 -4.21 -21.20
N THR A 249 11.36 -3.54 -20.57
CA THR A 249 10.18 -4.19 -19.98
C THR A 249 9.02 -4.23 -20.99
N PRO A 250 8.43 -5.41 -21.28
CA PRO A 250 7.29 -5.53 -22.19
C PRO A 250 6.12 -4.59 -21.80
N LYS A 251 5.54 -3.88 -22.76
CA LYS A 251 4.42 -2.95 -22.54
C LYS A 251 3.23 -3.66 -21.90
N GLN A 252 2.98 -4.91 -22.26
CA GLN A 252 1.90 -5.76 -21.72
C GLN A 252 2.00 -6.00 -20.21
N TRP A 253 3.21 -5.88 -19.64
CA TRP A 253 3.44 -6.02 -18.21
C TRP A 253 3.15 -4.73 -17.45
N ARG A 254 3.23 -3.56 -18.10
CA ARG A 254 2.83 -2.28 -17.51
C ARG A 254 1.35 -2.25 -17.11
N TRP A 255 0.52 -3.08 -17.74
CA TRP A 255 -0.93 -3.18 -17.53
C TRP A 255 -1.34 -4.30 -16.58
N TYR A 256 -0.49 -5.30 -16.37
CA TYR A 256 -0.81 -6.47 -15.53
C TYR A 256 -0.20 -6.30 -14.15
N ARG A 257 -1.00 -5.79 -13.21
CA ARG A 257 -0.64 -5.72 -11.79
C ARG A 257 -0.97 -7.06 -11.15
N GLY A 258 0.06 -7.75 -10.66
CA GLY A 258 0.01 -9.15 -10.27
C GLY A 258 -1.09 -9.51 -9.28
N SER A 259 -1.56 -10.74 -9.46
CA SER A 259 -2.41 -11.50 -8.55
C SER A 259 -1.77 -11.57 -7.16
N SER A 260 -2.54 -11.10 -6.17
CA SER A 260 -2.33 -11.18 -4.74
C SER A 260 -1.65 -12.49 -4.29
N VAL A 261 -0.35 -12.47 -4.06
CA VAL A 261 0.29 -13.39 -3.12
C VAL A 261 0.30 -12.68 -1.77
N ALA A 262 -0.79 -12.88 -1.01
CA ALA A 262 -0.87 -12.45 0.37
C ALA A 262 0.18 -13.23 1.17
N MET A 263 1.17 -12.55 1.76
CA MET A 263 2.27 -13.27 2.40
C MET A 263 2.80 -12.57 3.65
N TYR A 264 2.61 -13.28 4.76
CA TYR A 264 3.18 -13.00 6.07
C TYR A 264 4.63 -13.49 6.10
N CYS A 265 5.61 -12.58 6.16
CA CYS A 265 7.03 -12.92 6.32
C CYS A 265 7.50 -12.58 7.74
N THR A 266 7.77 -13.61 8.55
CA THR A 266 8.37 -13.46 9.89
C THR A 266 9.73 -14.16 10.06
N LEU A 267 10.27 -14.84 9.04
CA LEU A 267 11.57 -15.53 9.11
C LEU A 267 12.35 -15.40 7.79
N LEU A 268 13.68 -15.21 7.89
CA LEU A 268 14.63 -15.04 6.77
C LEU A 268 14.56 -16.16 5.71
N THR A 269 14.44 -17.41 6.14
CA THR A 269 14.29 -18.57 5.23
C THR A 269 13.00 -18.49 4.43
N LYS A 270 11.92 -17.95 5.02
CA LYS A 270 10.65 -17.73 4.31
C LYS A 270 10.79 -16.59 3.31
N ILE A 271 11.63 -15.58 3.57
CA ILE A 271 11.87 -14.49 2.61
C ILE A 271 12.52 -15.02 1.33
N LEU A 272 13.58 -15.83 1.44
CA LEU A 272 14.27 -16.41 0.28
C LEU A 272 13.35 -17.37 -0.50
N ILE A 273 12.67 -18.29 0.19
CA ILE A 273 11.72 -19.23 -0.45
C ILE A 273 10.67 -18.47 -1.23
N CYS A 274 10.13 -17.40 -0.65
CA CYS A 274 9.09 -16.66 -1.31
C CYS A 274 9.60 -15.76 -2.44
N LEU A 275 10.82 -15.24 -2.35
CA LEU A 275 11.46 -14.53 -3.44
C LEU A 275 11.65 -15.45 -4.64
N LEU A 276 12.21 -16.64 -4.42
CA LEU A 276 12.36 -17.68 -5.44
C LEU A 276 11.00 -18.10 -6.02
N ALA A 277 9.99 -18.33 -5.18
CA ALA A 277 8.64 -18.66 -5.63
C ALA A 277 8.03 -17.56 -6.51
N ASN A 278 8.25 -16.29 -6.17
CA ASN A 278 7.79 -15.16 -6.98
C ASN A 278 8.54 -15.08 -8.32
N CYS A 279 9.87 -15.28 -8.32
CA CYS A 279 10.66 -15.33 -9.56
C CYS A 279 10.22 -16.48 -10.47
N LEU A 280 10.02 -17.68 -9.93
CA LEU A 280 9.52 -18.85 -10.66
C LEU A 280 8.10 -18.61 -11.22
N THR A 281 7.23 -17.97 -10.42
CA THR A 281 5.88 -17.60 -10.88
C THR A 281 5.95 -16.60 -12.03
N ALA A 282 6.78 -15.56 -11.92
CA ALA A 282 6.99 -14.59 -12.99
C ALA A 282 7.59 -15.23 -14.25
N LEU A 283 8.53 -16.17 -14.10
CA LEU A 283 9.13 -16.93 -15.19
C LEU A 283 8.07 -17.77 -15.92
N SER A 284 7.24 -18.50 -15.17
CA SER A 284 6.12 -19.29 -15.71
C SER A 284 5.09 -18.43 -16.42
N GLN A 285 4.79 -17.24 -15.90
CA GLN A 285 3.89 -16.29 -16.55
C GLN A 285 4.48 -15.76 -17.86
N THR A 286 5.78 -15.47 -17.90
CA THR A 286 6.49 -15.04 -19.10
C THR A 286 6.42 -16.11 -20.19
N LEU A 287 6.69 -17.38 -19.86
CA LEU A 287 6.51 -18.51 -20.78
C LEU A 287 5.07 -18.67 -21.26
N SER A 288 4.10 -18.50 -20.36
CA SER A 288 2.67 -18.59 -20.72
C SER A 288 2.27 -17.50 -21.71
N ARG A 289 2.85 -16.28 -21.60
CA ARG A 289 2.62 -15.19 -22.54
C ARG A 289 3.27 -15.44 -23.90
N LEU A 290 4.47 -16.01 -23.94
CA LEU A 290 5.09 -16.47 -25.18
C LEU A 290 4.17 -17.50 -25.87
N ALA A 291 3.77 -18.55 -25.15
CA ALA A 291 2.87 -19.58 -25.67
C ALA A 291 1.52 -19.05 -26.15
N PHE A 292 1.00 -18.01 -25.50
CA PHE A 292 -0.30 -17.43 -25.82
C PHE A 292 -0.34 -16.70 -27.18
N GLY A 293 0.74 -16.02 -27.58
CA GLY A 293 0.77 -15.40 -28.91
C GLY A 293 0.85 -16.43 -30.04
N TRP A 294 1.58 -17.53 -29.84
CA TRP A 294 1.60 -18.66 -30.77
C TRP A 294 0.23 -19.30 -30.97
N ARG A 295 -0.59 -19.36 -29.91
CA ARG A 295 -2.00 -19.76 -30.00
C ARG A 295 -2.79 -18.86 -30.94
N LEU A 296 -2.56 -17.55 -30.89
CA LEU A 296 -3.24 -16.61 -31.79
C LEU A 296 -2.81 -16.77 -33.23
N ILE A 297 -1.50 -16.87 -33.49
CA ILE A 297 -0.97 -17.14 -34.84
C ILE A 297 -1.65 -18.37 -35.43
N SER A 298 -1.74 -19.46 -34.66
CA SER A 298 -2.43 -20.69 -35.08
C SER A 298 -3.93 -20.53 -35.30
N ARG A 299 -4.59 -19.59 -34.63
CA ARG A 299 -5.99 -19.26 -34.90
C ARG A 299 -6.12 -18.48 -36.20
N ASP A 300 -5.24 -17.52 -36.43
CA ASP A 300 -5.35 -16.61 -37.57
C ASP A 300 -5.11 -17.32 -38.91
N PHE A 301 -4.32 -18.40 -38.92
CA PHE A 301 -4.10 -19.29 -40.07
C PHE A 301 -5.13 -20.42 -40.25
N ASP A 302 -6.07 -20.60 -39.31
CA ASP A 302 -7.00 -21.73 -39.35
C ASP A 302 -8.15 -21.53 -40.33
N ALA A 303 -8.12 -22.27 -41.43
CA ALA A 303 -9.15 -22.22 -42.47
C ALA A 303 -10.55 -22.68 -42.00
N GLN A 304 -10.67 -23.36 -40.86
CA GLN A 304 -11.97 -23.77 -40.31
C GLN A 304 -12.68 -22.67 -39.51
N SER A 305 -11.99 -21.57 -39.22
CA SER A 305 -12.55 -20.43 -38.50
C SER A 305 -13.00 -19.36 -39.49
N SER A 306 -14.27 -18.94 -39.39
CA SER A 306 -14.87 -17.92 -40.27
C SER A 306 -14.17 -16.57 -40.17
N ASP A 307 -13.47 -16.32 -39.06
CA ASP A 307 -12.86 -15.04 -38.71
C ASP A 307 -11.33 -15.07 -38.83
N SER A 308 -10.77 -15.99 -39.64
CA SER A 308 -9.33 -16.19 -39.75
C SER A 308 -8.71 -15.34 -40.88
N PRO A 309 -8.08 -14.19 -40.55
CA PRO A 309 -7.61 -13.22 -41.54
C PRO A 309 -6.48 -13.77 -42.43
N LEU A 310 -5.77 -14.81 -41.98
CA LEU A 310 -4.64 -15.41 -42.69
C LEU A 310 -4.96 -16.78 -43.29
N ALA A 311 -6.23 -17.21 -43.32
CA ALA A 311 -6.64 -18.51 -43.85
C ALA A 311 -6.18 -18.74 -45.31
N LYS A 312 -6.14 -17.68 -46.12
CA LYS A 312 -5.65 -17.71 -47.52
C LYS A 312 -4.15 -18.04 -47.64
N HIS A 313 -3.39 -17.90 -46.56
CA HIS A 313 -1.94 -18.13 -46.49
C HIS A 313 -1.57 -19.42 -45.73
N LYS A 314 -2.42 -20.46 -45.82
CA LYS A 314 -2.24 -21.72 -45.07
C LYS A 314 -0.88 -22.39 -45.26
N ALA A 315 -0.27 -22.27 -46.44
CA ALA A 315 1.06 -22.84 -46.71
C ALA A 315 2.15 -22.20 -45.81
N VAL A 316 2.12 -20.87 -45.66
CA VAL A 316 3.03 -20.15 -44.76
C VAL A 316 2.71 -20.46 -43.29
N GLY A 317 1.43 -20.60 -42.97
CA GLY A 317 1.00 -21.08 -41.64
C GLY A 317 1.58 -22.45 -41.29
N ALA A 318 1.62 -23.38 -42.25
CA ALA A 318 2.24 -24.69 -42.05
C ALA A 318 3.75 -24.56 -41.81
N GLU A 319 4.47 -23.76 -42.60
CA GLU A 319 5.90 -23.49 -42.39
C GLU A 319 6.19 -22.97 -40.97
N ILE A 320 5.40 -22.01 -40.50
CA ILE A 320 5.61 -21.35 -39.20
C ILE A 320 5.24 -22.28 -38.03
N LEU A 321 4.13 -23.02 -38.14
CA LEU A 321 3.51 -23.74 -37.03
C LEU A 321 3.87 -25.24 -36.98
N ASP A 322 4.43 -25.80 -38.06
CA ASP A 322 4.73 -27.23 -38.12
C ASP A 322 5.85 -27.62 -37.14
N GLY A 323 5.68 -28.79 -36.51
CA GLY A 323 6.61 -29.29 -35.49
C GLY A 323 6.52 -28.62 -34.11
N LEU A 324 5.62 -27.65 -33.90
CA LEU A 324 5.37 -27.11 -32.56
C LEU A 324 4.76 -28.19 -31.63
N LYS A 325 5.23 -28.24 -30.39
CA LYS A 325 4.72 -29.18 -29.37
C LYS A 325 3.42 -28.65 -28.78
N TRP A 326 2.29 -29.22 -29.20
CA TRP A 326 0.96 -28.83 -28.69
C TRP A 326 0.61 -29.61 -27.42
N ALA A 327 0.36 -28.89 -26.32
CA ALA A 327 -0.19 -29.46 -25.08
C ALA A 327 -1.66 -29.87 -25.26
N ASP A 328 -2.39 -29.11 -26.09
CA ASP A 328 -3.78 -29.36 -26.43
C ASP A 328 -4.02 -28.80 -27.84
N ALA A 329 -4.09 -29.68 -28.83
CA ALA A 329 -4.29 -29.30 -30.22
C ALA A 329 -5.66 -28.63 -30.45
N ARG A 330 -6.69 -29.03 -29.69
CA ARG A 330 -8.04 -28.43 -29.80
C ARG A 330 -8.07 -27.02 -29.23
N LYS A 331 -7.36 -26.78 -28.13
CA LYS A 331 -7.24 -25.45 -27.52
C LYS A 331 -6.11 -24.62 -28.13
N LYS A 332 -5.35 -25.18 -29.08
CA LYS A 332 -4.18 -24.56 -29.72
C LYS A 332 -3.20 -23.99 -28.70
N ARG A 333 -2.87 -24.77 -27.67
CA ARG A 333 -1.91 -24.36 -26.63
C ARG A 333 -0.59 -25.10 -26.85
N ILE A 334 0.48 -24.37 -27.09
CA ILE A 334 1.83 -24.97 -27.16
C ILE A 334 2.44 -25.13 -25.77
N ILE A 335 3.32 -26.10 -25.64
CA ILE A 335 4.25 -26.25 -24.51
C ILE A 335 5.54 -25.53 -24.93
N VAL A 336 6.00 -24.61 -24.11
CA VAL A 336 7.26 -23.88 -24.34
C VAL A 336 8.22 -24.24 -23.21
N GLY A 337 9.30 -24.92 -23.56
CA GLY A 337 10.48 -25.08 -22.70
C GLY A 337 11.60 -24.12 -23.12
N GLU A 338 12.62 -24.00 -22.26
CA GLU A 338 13.81 -23.18 -22.53
C GLU A 338 14.52 -23.60 -23.82
N SER A 339 14.63 -24.91 -24.06
CA SER A 339 15.26 -25.48 -25.27
C SER A 339 14.52 -25.11 -26.56
N ASP A 340 13.25 -24.74 -26.48
CA ASP A 340 12.43 -24.43 -27.65
C ASP A 340 12.57 -22.94 -28.06
N LEU A 341 13.11 -22.06 -27.20
CA LEU A 341 13.16 -20.61 -27.45
C LEU A 341 13.91 -20.22 -28.74
N PRO A 342 15.09 -20.78 -29.07
CA PRO A 342 15.77 -20.42 -30.31
C PRO A 342 14.96 -20.77 -31.57
N ASP A 343 14.26 -21.92 -31.56
CA ASP A 343 13.40 -22.33 -32.66
C ASP A 343 12.17 -21.42 -32.78
N LEU A 344 11.53 -21.10 -31.65
CA LEU A 344 10.40 -20.18 -31.61
C LEU A 344 10.79 -18.78 -32.11
N ARG A 345 11.95 -18.26 -31.69
CA ARG A 345 12.46 -16.96 -32.19
C ARG A 345 12.62 -16.97 -33.71
N ARG A 346 13.26 -18.01 -34.26
CA ARG A 346 13.42 -18.15 -35.73
C ARG A 346 12.07 -18.16 -36.45
N ARG A 347 11.10 -18.92 -35.93
CA ARG A 347 9.74 -18.97 -36.50
C ARG A 347 9.02 -17.64 -36.37
N PHE A 348 9.25 -16.92 -35.28
CA PHE A 348 8.65 -15.62 -35.04
C PHE A 348 9.21 -14.58 -36.02
N GLU A 349 10.51 -14.60 -36.29
CA GLU A 349 11.11 -13.74 -37.32
C GLU A 349 10.54 -14.04 -38.71
N ARG A 350 10.34 -15.31 -39.06
CA ARG A 350 9.65 -15.68 -40.30
C ARG A 350 8.21 -15.16 -40.33
N TYR A 351 7.48 -15.27 -39.22
CA TYR A 351 6.14 -14.70 -39.11
C TYR A 351 6.13 -13.18 -39.28
N LYS A 352 7.08 -12.46 -38.67
CA LYS A 352 7.21 -11.01 -38.74
C LYS A 352 7.52 -10.55 -40.16
N ASP A 353 8.45 -11.23 -40.83
CA ASP A 353 8.77 -11.03 -42.25
C ASP A 353 7.53 -11.24 -43.14
N PHE A 354 6.80 -12.35 -42.95
CA PHE A 354 5.55 -12.63 -43.65
C PHE A 354 4.51 -11.50 -43.46
N ILE A 355 4.25 -11.08 -42.21
CA ILE A 355 3.30 -10.00 -41.91
C ILE A 355 3.72 -8.68 -42.58
N GLN A 356 5.01 -8.38 -42.65
CA GLN A 356 5.50 -7.12 -43.20
C GLN A 356 5.48 -7.09 -44.73
N ASN A 357 5.86 -8.20 -45.37
CA ASN A 357 6.19 -8.26 -46.79
C ASN A 357 5.13 -8.95 -47.65
N GLU A 358 4.36 -9.90 -47.10
CA GLU A 358 3.45 -10.75 -47.87
C GLU A 358 1.96 -10.50 -47.57
N VAL A 359 1.63 -9.87 -46.45
CA VAL A 359 0.24 -9.57 -46.06
C VAL A 359 -0.16 -8.18 -46.51
N ASP A 360 -1.36 -8.07 -47.08
CA ASP A 360 -1.89 -6.78 -47.53
C ASP A 360 -2.04 -5.77 -46.36
N PRO A 361 -1.81 -4.46 -46.60
CA PRO A 361 -1.79 -3.47 -45.52
C PRO A 361 -3.05 -3.39 -44.67
N GLY A 362 -4.23 -3.67 -45.26
CA GLY A 362 -5.52 -3.64 -44.55
C GLY A 362 -5.63 -4.77 -43.54
N THR A 363 -5.34 -6.00 -43.98
CA THR A 363 -5.32 -7.19 -43.12
C THR A 363 -4.25 -7.06 -42.02
N ARG A 364 -3.06 -6.57 -42.36
CA ARG A 364 -1.98 -6.30 -41.41
C ARG A 364 -2.40 -5.29 -40.33
N SER A 365 -3.03 -4.19 -40.73
CA SER A 365 -3.52 -3.18 -39.77
C SER A 365 -4.56 -3.77 -38.82
N GLY A 366 -5.51 -4.56 -39.34
CA GLY A 366 -6.51 -5.23 -38.51
C GLY A 366 -5.91 -6.21 -37.49
N LEU A 367 -4.91 -6.99 -37.90
CA LEU A 367 -4.19 -7.93 -37.02
C LEU A 367 -3.45 -7.22 -35.87
N LEU A 368 -2.77 -6.11 -36.18
CA LEU A 368 -1.90 -5.40 -35.23
C LEU A 368 -2.61 -4.34 -34.38
N GLN A 369 -3.89 -4.03 -34.66
CA GLN A 369 -4.67 -3.06 -33.87
C GLN A 369 -5.10 -3.58 -32.48
N SER A 370 -4.96 -4.88 -32.21
CA SER A 370 -5.34 -5.48 -30.94
C SER A 370 -4.17 -5.65 -29.98
N TRP A 371 -4.43 -6.19 -28.79
CA TRP A 371 -3.38 -6.56 -27.83
C TRP A 371 -2.31 -7.50 -28.41
N PHE A 372 -2.62 -8.21 -29.50
CA PHE A 372 -1.68 -9.04 -30.23
C PHE A 372 -0.58 -8.24 -30.92
N GLY A 373 -0.86 -7.01 -31.37
CA GLY A 373 0.17 -6.11 -31.89
C GLY A 373 1.26 -5.82 -30.86
N HIS A 374 0.88 -5.62 -29.60
CA HIS A 374 1.84 -5.49 -28.49
C HIS A 374 2.64 -6.77 -28.24
N TRP A 375 2.11 -7.95 -28.58
CA TRP A 375 2.86 -9.20 -28.49
C TRP A 375 3.88 -9.35 -29.60
N VAL A 376 3.53 -8.98 -30.82
CA VAL A 376 4.48 -8.95 -31.94
C VAL A 376 5.58 -7.91 -31.69
N GLU A 377 5.23 -6.72 -31.20
CA GLU A 377 6.21 -5.68 -30.90
C GLU A 377 7.13 -6.03 -29.72
N ASP A 378 6.59 -6.63 -28.66
CA ASP A 378 7.33 -6.90 -27.43
C ASP A 378 7.93 -8.31 -27.37
N TYR A 379 7.86 -9.14 -28.43
CA TYR A 379 8.29 -10.54 -28.38
C TYR A 379 9.71 -10.71 -27.82
N ASP A 380 10.66 -9.95 -28.37
CA ASP A 380 12.05 -9.94 -27.93
C ASP A 380 12.18 -9.49 -26.46
N LEU A 381 11.36 -8.52 -26.03
CA LEU A 381 11.35 -8.05 -24.65
C LEU A 381 10.83 -9.13 -23.70
N ILE A 382 9.84 -9.92 -24.12
CA ILE A 382 9.29 -11.01 -23.32
C ILE A 382 10.34 -12.12 -23.16
N GLU A 383 11.04 -12.48 -24.24
CA GLU A 383 12.12 -13.48 -24.19
C GLU A 383 13.33 -12.99 -23.40
N ASN A 384 13.75 -11.72 -23.56
CA ASN A 384 14.81 -11.12 -22.75
C ASN A 384 14.44 -11.10 -21.26
N LYS A 385 13.18 -10.82 -20.92
CA LYS A 385 12.69 -10.88 -19.54
C LYS A 385 12.75 -12.31 -18.99
N TYR A 386 12.46 -13.32 -19.81
CA TYR A 386 12.61 -14.72 -19.42
C TYR A 386 14.06 -15.05 -19.05
N HIS A 387 15.01 -14.73 -19.91
CA HIS A 387 16.43 -14.96 -19.63
C HIS A 387 16.91 -14.19 -18.40
N TRP A 388 16.49 -12.93 -18.26
CA TRP A 388 16.83 -12.12 -17.09
C TRP A 388 16.28 -12.74 -15.80
N LEU A 389 15.02 -13.20 -15.78
CA LEU A 389 14.44 -13.89 -14.62
C LEU A 389 15.21 -15.18 -14.29
N GLY A 390 15.61 -15.95 -15.30
CA GLY A 390 16.46 -17.13 -15.13
C GLY A 390 17.80 -16.79 -14.48
N GLN A 391 18.45 -15.72 -14.93
CA GLN A 391 19.70 -15.22 -14.33
C GLN A 391 19.51 -14.79 -12.87
N GLN A 392 18.40 -14.12 -12.52
CA GLN A 392 18.13 -13.73 -11.13
C GLN A 392 17.89 -14.94 -10.23
N ILE A 393 17.18 -15.97 -10.73
CA ILE A 393 16.98 -17.24 -9.99
C ILE A 393 18.34 -17.89 -9.74
N ALA A 394 19.15 -18.07 -10.79
CA ALA A 394 20.48 -18.66 -10.68
C ALA A 394 21.37 -17.87 -9.70
N ARG A 395 21.32 -16.53 -9.74
CA ARG A 395 22.05 -15.66 -8.80
C ARG A 395 21.63 -15.92 -7.36
N LEU A 396 20.32 -15.93 -7.08
CA LEU A 396 19.77 -16.18 -5.75
C LEU A 396 20.09 -17.58 -5.22
N GLU A 397 20.11 -18.59 -6.10
CA GLU A 397 20.50 -19.95 -5.75
C GLU A 397 22.01 -20.06 -5.48
N SER A 398 22.84 -19.33 -6.23
CA SER A 398 24.30 -19.35 -6.09
C SER A 398 24.84 -18.58 -4.87
N ASP A 399 24.11 -17.58 -4.39
CA ASP A 399 24.47 -16.79 -3.20
C ASP A 399 23.29 -16.65 -2.22
N PRO A 400 23.09 -17.63 -1.33
CA PRO A 400 22.04 -17.56 -0.30
C PRO A 400 22.23 -16.41 0.69
N ASN A 401 23.46 -15.89 0.84
CA ASN A 401 23.76 -14.79 1.77
C ASN A 401 23.36 -13.43 1.20
N LEU A 402 23.11 -13.31 -0.11
CA LEU A 402 22.65 -12.07 -0.75
C LEU A 402 21.40 -11.50 -0.06
N VAL A 403 20.42 -12.35 0.26
CA VAL A 403 19.20 -11.95 0.96
C VAL A 403 19.49 -11.58 2.41
N LEU A 404 20.41 -12.31 3.07
CA LEU A 404 20.81 -12.03 4.44
C LEU A 404 21.51 -10.67 4.54
N ASN A 405 22.48 -10.40 3.67
CA ASN A 405 23.20 -9.13 3.59
C ASN A 405 22.24 -7.99 3.26
N TYR A 406 21.30 -8.18 2.34
CA TYR A 406 20.25 -7.19 2.07
C TYR A 406 19.40 -6.85 3.30
N VAL A 407 18.97 -7.87 4.05
CA VAL A 407 18.16 -7.68 5.26
C VAL A 407 18.96 -7.03 6.40
N LEU A 408 20.24 -7.35 6.52
CA LEU A 408 21.09 -6.88 7.61
C LEU A 408 21.73 -5.51 7.36
N GLU A 409 22.12 -5.19 6.12
CA GLU A 409 22.95 -4.01 5.81
C GLU A 409 22.15 -2.84 5.23
N ARG A 410 21.03 -3.09 4.53
CA ARG A 410 20.21 -2.03 3.96
C ARG A 410 19.02 -1.74 4.87
N ASP A 411 18.94 -0.51 5.37
CA ASP A 411 17.63 0.11 5.62
C ASP A 411 16.99 0.31 4.24
N PRO A 412 15.94 -0.44 3.87
CA PRO A 412 15.32 -0.36 2.54
C PRO A 412 14.70 1.02 2.25
N TYR A 413 14.72 1.95 3.23
CA TYR A 413 14.23 3.31 3.11
C TYR A 413 15.30 4.40 3.28
N ARG A 414 16.59 4.04 3.44
CA ARG A 414 17.66 5.02 3.26
C ARG A 414 17.72 5.37 1.78
N VAL A 415 17.07 6.47 1.42
CA VAL A 415 17.39 7.22 0.20
C VAL A 415 18.86 7.58 0.33
N SER A 416 19.74 6.84 -0.34
CA SER A 416 21.10 7.34 -0.55
C SER A 416 20.92 8.69 -1.24
N PRO A 417 21.50 9.79 -0.73
CA PRO A 417 21.48 11.05 -1.46
C PRO A 417 22.02 10.73 -2.85
N SER A 418 21.20 11.00 -3.88
CA SER A 418 21.59 10.83 -5.26
C SER A 418 22.93 11.53 -5.45
N ALA A 419 23.91 10.78 -5.97
CA ALA A 419 25.25 11.25 -6.28
C ALA A 419 25.26 12.20 -7.50
N GLU A 420 24.32 13.14 -7.55
CA GLU A 420 24.20 14.18 -8.58
C GLU A 420 24.41 15.58 -7.99
N ASN A 421 24.92 15.69 -6.76
CA ASN A 421 25.39 16.96 -6.18
C ASN A 421 26.80 16.79 -5.56
N LEU A 422 27.75 16.31 -6.37
CA LEU A 422 29.18 16.56 -6.18
C LEU A 422 29.79 16.94 -7.53
#